data_AF-A0A0F9DJJ1-F1
#
_entry.id   AF-A0A0F9DJJ1-F1
#
_cell.length_a   1.000
_cell.length_b   1.000
_cell.length_c   1.000
_cell.angle_alpha   90.00
_cell.angle_beta   90.00
_cell.angle_gamma   90.00
#
_symmetry.space_group_name_H-M   'P 1'
#
loop_
_entity.id
_entity.type
_entity.pdbx_description
1 polymer ?
#
loop_
_entity_poly.entity_id
_entity_poly.type
_entity_poly.pdbx_seq_one_letter_code
_entity_poly.pdbx_strand_id
1 'polypeptide(L)'
;VLALLSAWILNGLIVLQGVMPESLFAPLYAMVRFSIRINIILAALNLLPVPPLDGGRVLAGILPRDLAHHLDRIEPYGMIIVIILLATGLLGVFIFPVARFIALFISLLS
;
A
#
# COMPACT_ATOMS: atom_id res chain seq x y z
N VAL A 1 5.10 -6.14 -5.62
CA VAL A 1 6.21 -6.13 -6.62
C VAL A 1 6.88 -4.75 -6.70
N LEU A 2 6.18 -3.66 -7.02
CA LEU A 2 6.76 -2.32 -7.12
C LEU A 2 7.47 -1.81 -5.84
N ALA A 3 6.89 -2.09 -4.66
CA ALA A 3 7.54 -1.76 -3.37
C ALA A 3 8.88 -2.52 -3.17
N LEU A 4 8.94 -3.79 -3.59
CA LEU A 4 10.15 -4.61 -3.48
C LEU A 4 11.23 -4.14 -4.44
N LEU A 5 10.86 -3.82 -5.68
CA LEU A 5 11.76 -3.23 -6.66
C LEU A 5 12.32 -1.89 -6.16
N SER A 6 11.46 -1.03 -5.59
CA SER A 6 11.89 0.25 -5.01
C SER A 6 12.81 0.06 -3.79
N ALA A 7 12.56 -0.95 -2.96
CA ALA A 7 13.44 -1.29 -1.83
C ALA A 7 14.82 -1.79 -2.31
N TRP A 8 14.86 -2.61 -3.36
CA TRP A 8 16.11 -3.05 -3.97
C TRP A 8 16.91 -1.89 -4.58
N ILE A 9 16.22 -0.97 -5.26
CA ILE A 9 16.82 0.27 -5.79
C ILE A 9 17.37 1.14 -4.64
N LEU A 10 16.66 1.22 -3.51
CA LEU A 10 17.12 1.97 -2.34
C LEU A 10 18.44 1.41 -1.81
N ASN A 11 18.56 0.08 -1.69
CA ASN A 11 19.80 -0.58 -1.28
C ASN A 11 20.94 -0.29 -2.25
N GLY A 12 20.68 -0.36 -3.56
CA GLY A 12 21.67 0.02 -4.59
C GLY A 12 22.10 1.49 -4.51
N LEU A 13 21.16 2.40 -4.21
CA LEU A 13 21.46 3.82 -4.03
C LEU A 13 22.33 4.06 -2.79
N ILE A 14 22.06 3.38 -1.67
CA ILE A 14 22.87 3.48 -0.44
C ILE A 14 24.32 3.06 -0.69
N VAL A 15 24.57 2.05 -1.54
CA VAL A 15 25.94 1.63 -1.91
C VAL A 15 26.69 2.73 -2.68
N LEU A 16 25.97 3.59 -3.40
CA LEU A 16 26.53 4.72 -4.16
C LEU A 16 26.65 6.00 -3.31
N GLN A 17 26.34 5.93 -2.02
CA GLN A 17 26.50 7.04 -1.09
C GLN A 17 27.97 7.45 -1.01
N GLY A 18 28.25 8.75 -1.24
CA GLY A 18 29.62 9.29 -1.30
C GLY A 18 30.30 9.16 -2.68
N VAL A 19 29.73 8.42 -3.62
CA VAL A 19 30.17 8.40 -5.04
C VAL A 19 29.45 9.49 -5.84
N MET A 20 28.18 9.74 -5.53
CA MET A 20 27.38 10.79 -6.16
C MET A 20 27.44 12.12 -5.38
N PRO A 21 27.28 13.27 -6.06
CA PRO A 21 27.09 14.55 -5.40
C PRO A 21 25.85 14.53 -4.49
N GLU A 22 25.98 15.09 -3.28
CA GLU A 22 24.89 15.17 -2.29
C GLU A 22 23.62 15.84 -2.85
N SER A 23 23.79 16.83 -3.73
CA SER A 23 22.69 17.52 -4.41
C SER A 23 21.82 16.61 -5.29
N LEU A 24 22.37 15.49 -5.77
CA LEU A 24 21.66 14.48 -6.55
C LEU A 24 21.19 13.33 -5.65
N PHE A 25 22.03 12.91 -4.70
CA PHE A 25 21.74 11.78 -3.82
C PHE A 25 20.52 12.02 -2.93
N ALA A 26 20.48 13.17 -2.24
CA ALA A 26 19.41 13.49 -1.29
C ALA A 26 17.99 13.45 -1.90
N PRO A 27 17.71 14.12 -3.04
CA PRO A 27 16.39 14.06 -3.65
C PRO A 27 16.05 12.65 -4.19
N LEU A 28 17.00 11.95 -4.82
CA LEU A 28 16.77 10.59 -5.32
C LEU A 28 16.42 9.62 -4.18
N TYR A 29 17.16 9.69 -3.07
CA TYR A 29 16.90 8.89 -1.89
C TYR A 29 15.50 9.19 -1.30
N ALA A 30 15.12 10.47 -1.23
CA ALA A 30 13.79 10.86 -0.78
C ALA A 30 12.68 10.32 -1.70
N MET A 31 12.86 10.42 -3.03
CA MET A 31 11.88 9.93 -4.02
C MET A 31 11.68 8.42 -3.92
N VAL A 32 12.76 7.63 -3.81
CA VAL A 32 12.67 6.17 -3.67
C VAL A 32 11.98 5.78 -2.36
N ARG A 33 12.31 6.44 -1.24
CA ARG A 33 11.62 6.22 0.04
C ARG A 33 10.13 6.55 -0.04
N PHE A 34 9.79 7.64 -0.72
CA PHE A 34 8.40 8.04 -0.90
C PHE A 34 7.64 7.04 -1.78
N SER A 35 8.26 6.54 -2.85
CA SER A 35 7.72 5.47 -3.69
C SER A 35 7.41 4.21 -2.88
N ILE A 36 8.34 3.76 -2.02
CA ILE A 36 8.13 2.60 -1.14
C ILE A 36 6.92 2.85 -0.23
N ARG A 37 6.83 4.01 0.42
CA ARG A 37 5.72 4.35 1.32
C ARG A 37 4.37 4.34 0.59
N ILE A 38 4.27 4.98 -0.57
CA ILE A 38 3.02 5.00 -1.34
C ILE A 38 2.60 3.59 -1.73
N ASN A 39 3.53 2.77 -2.25
CA ASN A 39 3.20 1.42 -2.67
C ASN A 39 2.76 0.54 -1.49
N ILE A 40 3.35 0.72 -0.31
CA ILE A 40 2.91 0.01 0.91
C ILE A 40 1.52 0.44 1.33
N ILE A 41 1.22 1.75 1.30
CA ILE A 41 -0.12 2.27 1.63
C ILE A 41 -1.16 1.76 0.63
N LEU A 42 -0.87 1.79 -0.67
CA LEU A 42 -1.74 1.24 -1.71
C LEU A 42 -1.97 -0.26 -1.54
N ALA A 43 -0.92 -1.02 -1.18
CA ALA A 43 -1.05 -2.44 -0.89
C ALA A 43 -1.94 -2.70 0.34
N ALA A 44 -1.81 -1.89 1.39
CA ALA A 44 -2.67 -1.98 2.58
C ALA A 44 -4.14 -1.63 2.25
N LEU A 45 -4.37 -0.61 1.43
CA LEU A 45 -5.71 -0.26 0.94
C LEU A 45 -6.32 -1.40 0.12
N ASN A 46 -5.54 -2.01 -0.79
CA ASN A 46 -6.02 -3.13 -1.61
C ASN A 46 -6.31 -4.40 -0.82
N LEU A 47 -5.91 -4.50 0.46
CA LEU A 47 -6.28 -5.61 1.34
C LEU A 47 -7.61 -5.39 2.07
N LEU A 48 -8.18 -4.17 2.02
CA LEU A 48 -9.44 -3.87 2.68
C LEU A 48 -10.60 -4.59 1.96
N PRO A 49 -11.49 -5.31 2.67
CA PRO A 49 -12.63 -6.03 2.08
C PRO A 49 -13.79 -5.07 1.74
N VAL A 50 -13.50 -4.04 0.96
CA VAL A 50 -14.46 -3.00 0.58
C VAL A 50 -14.43 -2.86 -0.96
N PRO A 51 -15.56 -3.03 -1.67
CA PRO A 51 -15.64 -2.63 -3.08
C PRO A 51 -15.31 -1.13 -3.16
N PRO A 52 -14.51 -0.55 -4.08
CA PRO A 52 -13.95 -1.02 -5.36
C PRO A 52 -12.50 -1.56 -5.27
N LEU A 53 -11.99 -1.78 -4.06
CA LEU A 53 -10.61 -2.24 -3.82
C LEU A 53 -10.48 -3.75 -4.06
N ASP A 54 -9.27 -4.21 -4.38
CA ASP A 54 -9.05 -5.61 -4.77
C ASP A 54 -9.47 -6.61 -3.69
N GLY A 55 -9.31 -6.29 -2.41
CA GLY A 55 -9.72 -7.12 -1.27
C GLY A 55 -11.23 -7.37 -1.23
N GLY A 56 -12.04 -6.39 -1.68
CA GLY A 56 -13.50 -6.58 -1.84
C GLY A 56 -13.83 -7.60 -2.93
N ARG A 57 -13.10 -7.58 -4.04
CA ARG A 57 -13.28 -8.54 -5.15
C ARG A 57 -12.84 -9.95 -4.77
N VAL A 58 -11.73 -10.07 -4.03
CA VAL A 58 -11.26 -11.35 -3.48
C VAL A 58 -12.29 -11.93 -2.52
N LEU A 59 -12.85 -11.11 -1.64
CA LEU A 59 -13.89 -11.54 -0.71
C LEU A 59 -15.16 -11.99 -1.46
N ALA A 60 -15.58 -11.25 -2.49
CA ALA A 60 -16.73 -11.63 -3.34
C ALA A 60 -16.53 -13.01 -4.01
N GLY A 61 -15.31 -13.31 -4.47
CA GLY A 61 -14.99 -14.58 -5.11
C GLY A 61 -14.91 -15.79 -4.17
N ILE A 62 -14.69 -15.56 -2.87
CA ILE A 62 -14.64 -16.63 -1.84
C ILE A 62 -16.02 -16.86 -1.21
N LEU A 63 -16.90 -15.85 -1.20
CA LEU A 63 -18.21 -15.92 -0.57
C LEU A 63 -19.24 -16.74 -1.37
N PRO A 64 -20.18 -17.44 -0.70
CA PRO A 64 -21.38 -18.00 -1.34
C PRO A 64 -22.18 -16.93 -2.08
N ARG A 65 -22.89 -17.32 -3.14
CA ARG A 65 -23.62 -16.41 -4.06
C ARG A 65 -24.51 -15.39 -3.35
N ASP A 66 -25.19 -15.80 -2.28
CA ASP A 66 -26.09 -14.91 -1.53
C ASP A 66 -25.34 -13.75 -0.85
N LEU A 67 -24.17 -14.05 -0.27
CA LEU A 67 -23.31 -13.04 0.38
C LEU A 67 -22.56 -12.18 -0.63
N ALA A 68 -22.18 -12.75 -1.78
CA ALA A 68 -21.60 -11.97 -2.87
C ALA A 68 -22.60 -10.91 -3.39
N HIS A 69 -23.88 -11.27 -3.56
CA HIS A 69 -24.92 -10.31 -3.94
C HIS A 69 -25.15 -9.19 -2.92
N HIS A 70 -24.95 -9.45 -1.63
CA HIS A 70 -24.98 -8.40 -0.63
C HIS A 70 -23.79 -7.45 -0.75
N LEU A 71 -22.61 -7.97 -1.10
CA LEU A 71 -21.40 -7.17 -1.31
C LEU A 71 -21.50 -6.31 -2.58
N ASP A 72 -22.07 -6.84 -3.66
CA ASP A 72 -22.31 -6.12 -4.92
C ASP A 72 -23.23 -4.91 -4.71
N ARG A 73 -24.21 -5.00 -3.80
CA ARG A 73 -25.08 -3.86 -3.45
C ARG A 73 -24.34 -2.71 -2.79
N ILE A 74 -23.17 -2.96 -2.21
CA ILE A 74 -22.33 -1.96 -1.54
C ILE A 74 -21.36 -1.32 -2.56
N GLU A 75 -21.18 -1.92 -3.74
CA GLU A 75 -20.28 -1.43 -4.80
C GLU A 75 -20.45 0.06 -5.15
N PRO A 76 -21.68 0.59 -5.35
CA PRO A 76 -21.88 2.00 -5.68
C PRO A 76 -21.44 2.96 -4.56
N TYR A 77 -21.48 2.51 -3.31
CA TYR A 77 -21.09 3.30 -2.14
C TYR A 77 -19.61 3.14 -1.77
N GLY A 78 -18.91 2.23 -2.44
CA GLY A 78 -17.53 1.87 -2.14
C GLY A 78 -16.56 3.05 -2.08
N MET A 79 -16.62 3.92 -3.09
CA MET A 79 -15.80 5.15 -3.13
C MET A 79 -16.13 6.10 -1.97
N ILE A 80 -17.40 6.25 -1.64
CA ILE A 80 -17.86 7.13 -0.54
C ILE A 80 -17.34 6.59 0.80
N ILE A 81 -17.39 5.27 1.01
CA ILE A 81 -16.86 4.61 2.21
C ILE A 81 -15.35 4.91 2.34
N VAL A 82 -14.57 4.74 1.26
CA VAL A 82 -13.13 5.03 1.27
C VAL A 82 -12.85 6.50 1.62
N ILE A 83 -13.59 7.44 1.01
CA ILE A 83 -13.44 8.89 1.28
C ILE A 83 -13.75 9.20 2.74
N ILE A 84 -14.83 8.64 3.30
CA ILE A 84 -15.20 8.85 4.72
C ILE A 84 -14.12 8.26 5.64
N LEU A 85 -13.62 7.07 5.35
CA LEU A 85 -12.56 6.47 6.16
C LEU A 85 -11.23 7.25 6.06
N LEU A 86 -10.97 7.92 4.93
CA LEU A 86 -9.85 8.84 4.74
C LEU A 86 -10.05 10.11 5.58
N ALA A 87 -11.22 10.73 5.48
CA ALA A 87 -11.57 11.97 6.18
C ALA A 87 -11.62 11.80 7.70
N THR A 88 -12.05 10.63 8.19
CA THR A 88 -12.11 10.30 9.62
C THR A 88 -10.77 9.82 10.19
N GLY A 89 -9.78 9.54 9.33
CA GLY A 89 -8.49 8.98 9.75
C GLY A 89 -8.54 7.51 10.21
N LEU A 90 -9.72 6.87 10.18
CA LEU A 90 -9.89 5.46 10.54
C LEU A 90 -9.09 4.53 9.63
N LEU A 91 -8.88 4.92 8.37
CA LEU A 91 -7.98 4.20 7.46
C LEU A 91 -6.56 4.08 8.04
N GLY A 92 -6.07 5.09 8.75
CA GLY A 92 -4.75 5.04 9.39
C GLY A 92 -4.64 3.91 10.40
N VAL A 93 -5.69 3.64 11.18
CA VAL A 93 -5.72 2.58 12.21
C VAL A 93 -5.51 1.20 11.58
N PHE A 94 -6.02 0.97 10.37
CA PHE A 94 -5.81 -0.27 9.62
C PHE A 94 -4.52 -0.26 8.78
N ILE A 95 -4.20 0.86 8.14
CA ILE A 95 -3.02 0.98 7.26
C ILE A 95 -1.74 0.90 8.07
N PHE A 96 -1.61 1.60 9.21
CA PHE A 96 -0.35 1.63 9.97
C PHE A 96 0.16 0.25 10.43
N PRO A 97 -0.64 -0.64 11.03
CA PRO A 97 -0.16 -1.97 11.43
C PRO A 97 0.20 -2.83 10.20
N VAL A 98 -0.60 -2.79 9.14
CA VAL A 98 -0.34 -3.54 7.90
C VAL A 98 0.92 -3.01 7.21
N ALA A 99 1.06 -1.69 7.11
CA ALA A 99 2.23 -1.04 6.55
C ALA A 99 3.49 -1.34 7.35
N ARG A 100 3.40 -1.37 8.69
CA ARG A 100 4.52 -1.75 9.55
C ARG A 100 4.91 -3.22 9.34
N PHE A 101 3.93 -4.12 9.22
CA PHE A 101 4.19 -5.52 8.92
C PHE A 101 4.88 -5.71 7.56
N ILE A 102 4.37 -5.05 6.51
CA ILE A 102 4.98 -5.08 5.17
C ILE A 102 6.39 -4.48 5.20
N ALA A 103 6.59 -3.36 5.90
CA ALA A 103 7.90 -2.74 6.03
C ALA A 103 8.90 -3.63 6.78
N LEU A 104 8.46 -4.31 7.84
CA LEU A 104 9.28 -5.30 8.56
C LEU A 104 9.68 -6.46 7.65
N PHE A 105 8.73 -6.99 6.87
CA PHE A 105 9.01 -8.06 5.92
C PHE A 105 10.00 -7.63 4.85
N ILE A 106 9.86 -6.41 4.30
CA ILE A 106 10.82 -5.84 3.36
C ILE A 106 12.20 -5.72 4.00
N SER A 107 12.29 -5.22 5.25
CA SER A 107 13.56 -5.07 5.96
C SER A 107 14.26 -6.38 6.30
N LEU A 108 13.53 -7.51 6.35
CA LEU A 108 14.12 -8.84 6.53
C LEU A 108 14.69 -9.40 5.24
N LEU A 109 14.19 -8.94 4.09
CA LEU A 109 14.55 -9.43 2.76
C LEU A 109 15.68 -8.60 2.11
N SER A 110 15.82 -7.34 2.56
CA SER A 110 16.75 -6.32 2.06
C SER A 110 18.01 -6.22 2.90
#